data_AF-A0A524NG95-F1
#
_entry.id   AF-A0A524NG95-F1
#
_cell.length_a   1.000
_cell.length_b   1.000
_cell.length_c   1.000
_cell.angle_alpha   90.00
_cell.angle_beta   90.00
_cell.angle_gamma   90.00
#
_symmetry.space_group_name_H-M   'P 1'
#
loop_
_entity.id
_entity.type
_entity.pdbx_description
1 polymer ?
#
loop_
_entity_poly.entity_id
_entity_poly.type
_entity_poly.pdbx_seq_one_letter_code
_entity_poly.pdbx_strand_id
1 'polypeptide(L)'
;MAELTDKELAFLSKEIDKQGLTYTQLQKELLDHLCCDIEARMDEGIEFLKAFEEVRKRLENDRIQKIQEETLLLINQKYRMMKKFMYILGTIAPTLLIVGAVLKMNHWPGASVLITLGTFLLAAIYLPVFAMVSIRDTRKKGKKVNKPLYIIGVITGFIFLTGILFKIMHWPGAGVALLVSELLLV
;
A
#
# COMPACT_ATOMS: atom_id res chain seq x y z
N MET A 1 -17.32 32.59 -10.10
CA MET A 1 -17.11 31.57 -9.08
C MET A 1 -18.00 31.91 -7.91
N ALA A 2 -19.26 31.53 -8.05
CA ALA A 2 -20.15 31.34 -6.93
C ALA A 2 -19.48 30.33 -5.99
N GLU A 3 -19.27 30.74 -4.75
CA GLU A 3 -18.77 29.86 -3.69
C GLU A 3 -19.96 29.39 -2.85
N LEU A 4 -19.99 28.10 -2.53
CA LEU A 4 -20.99 27.53 -1.64
C LEU A 4 -20.84 28.09 -0.23
N THR A 5 -21.97 28.43 0.39
CA THR A 5 -22.00 28.85 1.78
C THR A 5 -21.68 27.67 2.71
N ASP A 6 -21.07 27.92 3.88
CA ASP A 6 -20.83 26.87 4.90
C ASP A 6 -22.09 26.05 5.27
N LYS A 7 -23.27 26.68 5.23
CA LYS A 7 -24.56 26.02 5.48
C LYS A 7 -24.93 25.04 4.36
N GLU A 8 -24.63 25.38 3.11
CA GLU A 8 -24.91 24.57 1.93
C GLU A 8 -23.94 23.38 1.87
N LEU A 9 -22.66 23.60 2.18
CA LEU A 9 -21.66 22.54 2.34
C LEU A 9 -22.06 21.53 3.43
N ALA A 10 -22.49 22.02 4.59
CA ALA A 10 -22.96 21.17 5.68
C ALA A 10 -24.20 20.35 5.29
N PHE A 11 -25.10 20.93 4.49
CA PHE A 11 -26.27 20.25 3.94
C PHE A 11 -25.88 19.12 2.99
N LEU A 12 -24.99 19.39 2.03
CA LEU A 12 -24.51 18.40 1.05
C LEU A 12 -23.79 17.23 1.72
N SER A 13 -22.89 17.53 2.67
CA SER A 13 -22.17 16.52 3.44
C SER A 13 -23.12 15.56 4.16
N LYS A 14 -24.15 16.11 4.83
CA LYS A 14 -25.17 15.31 5.52
C LYS A 14 -26.02 14.47 4.58
N GLU A 15 -26.27 14.93 3.36
CA GLU A 15 -27.05 14.17 2.38
C GLU A 15 -26.23 13.00 1.79
N ILE A 16 -24.93 13.20 1.55
CA ILE A 16 -24.01 12.14 1.12
C ILE A 16 -23.85 11.08 2.22
N ASP A 17 -23.76 11.49 3.49
CA ASP A 17 -23.71 10.55 4.63
C ASP A 17 -24.91 9.59 4.64
N LYS A 18 -26.10 10.06 4.25
CA LYS A 18 -27.32 9.23 4.19
C LYS A 18 -27.29 8.16 3.10
N GLN A 19 -26.38 8.24 2.13
CA GLN A 19 -26.29 7.26 1.04
C GLN A 19 -25.68 5.92 1.47
N GLY A 20 -25.22 5.80 2.72
CA GLY A 20 -24.69 4.55 3.27
C GLY A 20 -23.26 4.22 2.79
N LEU A 21 -22.49 5.23 2.40
CA LEU A 21 -21.10 5.05 1.98
C LEU A 21 -20.23 4.69 3.19
N THR A 22 -19.53 3.57 3.09
CA THR A 22 -18.57 3.10 4.09
C THR A 22 -17.13 3.48 3.74
N TYR A 23 -16.87 3.77 2.47
CA TYR A 23 -15.55 4.15 1.99
C TYR A 23 -15.39 5.68 1.99
N THR A 24 -14.80 6.20 3.07
CA THR A 24 -14.67 7.65 3.33
C THR A 24 -13.89 8.42 2.27
N GLN A 25 -12.99 7.76 1.52
CA GLN A 25 -12.25 8.41 0.43
C GLN A 25 -13.19 8.71 -0.75
N LEU A 26 -13.99 7.71 -1.17
CA LEU A 26 -14.99 7.91 -2.21
C LEU A 26 -16.05 8.92 -1.77
N GLN A 27 -16.44 8.91 -0.50
CA GLN A 27 -17.35 9.91 0.03
C GLN A 27 -16.82 11.34 -0.13
N LYS A 28 -15.53 11.56 0.17
CA LYS A 28 -14.88 12.86 0.00
C LYS A 28 -14.77 13.27 -1.46
N GLU A 29 -14.37 12.35 -2.33
CA GLU A 29 -14.26 12.60 -3.77
C GLU A 29 -15.64 12.92 -4.37
N LEU A 30 -16.69 12.23 -3.93
CA LEU A 30 -18.06 12.49 -4.35
C LEU A 30 -18.54 13.87 -3.87
N LEU A 31 -18.26 14.24 -2.62
CA LEU A 31 -18.59 15.56 -2.08
C LEU A 31 -17.87 16.67 -2.86
N ASP A 32 -16.57 16.51 -3.12
CA ASP A 32 -15.76 17.48 -3.85
C ASP A 32 -16.29 17.68 -5.27
N HIS A 33 -16.58 16.59 -5.98
CA HIS A 33 -17.15 16.65 -7.32
C HIS A 33 -18.55 17.29 -7.34
N LEU A 34 -19.38 16.96 -6.35
CA LEU A 34 -20.73 17.53 -6.21
C LEU A 34 -20.68 19.04 -5.98
N CYS A 35 -19.75 19.51 -5.14
CA CYS A 35 -19.54 20.93 -4.91
C CYS A 35 -19.15 21.64 -6.20
N CYS A 36 -18.14 21.14 -6.92
CA CYS A 36 -17.71 21.73 -8.19
C CYS A 36 -18.84 21.79 -9.24
N ASP A 37 -19.64 20.72 -9.36
CA ASP A 37 -20.75 20.68 -10.32
C ASP A 37 -21.87 21.67 -9.96
N ILE A 38 -22.16 21.86 -8.66
CA ILE A 38 -23.16 22.82 -8.20
C ILE A 38 -22.67 24.26 -8.39
N GLU A 39 -21.41 24.55 -8.03
CA GLU A 39 -20.79 25.87 -8.22
C GLU A 39 -20.79 26.30 -9.69
N ALA A 40 -20.47 25.37 -10.60
CA ALA A 40 -20.53 25.62 -12.04
C ALA A 40 -21.94 26.02 -12.52
N ARG A 41 -22.99 25.42 -11.95
CA ARG A 41 -24.39 25.77 -12.28
C ARG A 41 -24.85 27.06 -11.62
N MET A 42 -24.34 27.37 -10.44
CA MET A 42 -24.57 28.66 -9.79
C MET A 42 -23.90 29.81 -10.55
N ASP A 43 -22.74 29.56 -11.18
CA ASP A 43 -22.09 30.51 -12.10
C ASP A 43 -22.92 30.79 -13.37
N GLU A 44 -23.76 29.84 -13.80
CA GLU A 44 -24.75 30.03 -14.88
C GLU A 44 -26.01 30.80 -14.42
N GLY A 45 -26.08 31.21 -13.15
CA GLY A 45 -27.21 31.96 -12.57
C GLY A 45 -28.35 31.09 -12.04
N ILE A 46 -28.13 29.79 -11.85
CA ILE A 46 -29.13 28.87 -11.31
C ILE A 46 -29.09 28.91 -9.78
N GLU A 47 -30.26 28.93 -9.13
CA GLU A 47 -30.37 28.87 -7.67
C GLU A 47 -29.87 27.52 -7.11
N PHE A 48 -29.19 27.54 -5.96
CA PHE A 48 -28.57 26.37 -5.31
C PHE A 48 -29.49 25.14 -5.26
N LEU A 49 -30.74 25.28 -4.79
CA LEU A 49 -31.66 24.15 -4.66
C LEU A 49 -31.97 23.48 -6.00
N LYS A 50 -32.08 24.28 -7.06
CA LYS A 50 -32.36 23.80 -8.41
C LYS A 50 -31.12 23.17 -9.05
N ALA A 51 -29.95 23.79 -8.86
CA ALA A 51 -28.67 23.22 -9.25
C ALA A 51 -28.42 21.86 -8.57
N PHE A 52 -28.67 21.77 -7.27
CA PHE A 52 -28.58 20.53 -6.51
C PHE A 52 -29.54 19.45 -7.02
N GLU A 53 -30.81 19.77 -7.30
CA GLU A 53 -31.76 18.79 -7.81
C GLU A 53 -31.35 18.26 -9.20
N GLU A 54 -30.83 19.11 -10.08
CA GLU A 54 -30.30 18.71 -11.39
C GLU A 54 -29.08 17.78 -11.28
N VAL A 55 -28.12 18.13 -10.43
CA VAL A 55 -26.90 17.32 -10.22
C VAL A 55 -27.25 16.01 -9.51
N ARG A 56 -28.13 16.05 -8.51
CA ARG A 56 -28.62 14.86 -7.79
C ARG A 56 -29.32 13.88 -8.72
N LYS A 57 -30.11 14.36 -9.70
CA LYS A 57 -30.75 13.48 -10.70
C LYS A 57 -29.75 12.70 -11.54
N ARG A 58 -28.53 13.21 -11.73
CA ARG A 58 -27.43 12.49 -12.41
C ARG A 58 -26.73 11.50 -11.49
N LEU A 59 -26.75 11.75 -10.19
CA LEU A 59 -26.22 10.87 -9.15
C LEU A 59 -27.26 9.81 -8.76
N GLU A 60 -27.37 8.74 -9.57
CA GLU A 60 -28.16 7.57 -9.18
C GLU A 60 -27.52 6.87 -7.97
N ASN A 61 -28.24 6.79 -6.84
CA ASN A 61 -27.76 6.18 -5.60
C ASN A 61 -27.20 4.76 -5.81
N ASP A 62 -27.87 3.94 -6.63
CA ASP A 62 -27.45 2.56 -6.94
C ASP A 62 -26.09 2.51 -7.64
N ARG A 63 -25.80 3.49 -8.49
CA ARG A 63 -24.54 3.57 -9.23
C ARG A 63 -23.36 3.85 -8.29
N ILE A 64 -23.56 4.72 -7.30
CA ILE A 64 -22.50 5.09 -6.34
C ILE A 64 -22.19 3.90 -5.41
N GLN A 65 -23.22 3.20 -4.93
CA GLN A 65 -23.04 2.00 -4.10
C GLN A 65 -22.31 0.90 -4.88
N LYS A 66 -22.67 0.68 -6.15
CA LYS A 66 -21.97 -0.26 -7.03
C LYS A 66 -20.50 0.10 -7.22
N ILE A 67 -20.19 1.38 -7.45
CA ILE A 67 -18.80 1.86 -7.56
C ILE A 67 -18.02 1.59 -6.27
N GLN A 68 -18.63 1.82 -5.10
CA GLN A 68 -18.02 1.49 -3.81
C GLN A 68 -17.74 -0.01 -3.69
N GLU A 69 -18.73 -0.86 -4.00
CA GLU A 69 -18.60 -2.31 -3.91
C GLU A 69 -17.48 -2.84 -4.81
N GLU A 70 -17.44 -2.41 -6.07
CA GLU A 70 -16.38 -2.78 -7.02
C GLU A 70 -15.01 -2.30 -6.53
N THR A 71 -14.93 -1.05 -6.05
CA THR A 71 -13.69 -0.47 -5.51
C THR A 71 -13.19 -1.27 -4.31
N LEU A 72 -14.06 -1.56 -3.34
CA LEU A 72 -13.72 -2.34 -2.15
C LEU A 72 -13.34 -3.78 -2.51
N LEU A 73 -14.03 -4.39 -3.48
CA LEU A 73 -13.73 -5.74 -3.97
C LEU A 73 -12.33 -5.79 -4.59
N LEU A 74 -12.01 -4.86 -5.50
CA LEU A 74 -10.71 -4.79 -6.18
C LEU A 74 -9.58 -4.51 -5.16
N ILE A 75 -9.79 -3.57 -4.27
CA ILE A 75 -8.85 -3.22 -3.18
C ILE A 75 -8.59 -4.45 -2.31
N ASN A 76 -9.62 -5.19 -1.91
CA ASN A 76 -9.52 -6.40 -1.09
C ASN A 76 -8.92 -7.59 -1.86
N GLN A 77 -9.23 -7.75 -3.14
CA GLN A 77 -8.66 -8.80 -3.98
C GLN A 77 -7.15 -8.58 -4.17
N LYS A 78 -6.73 -7.37 -4.57
CA LYS A 78 -5.31 -6.98 -4.68
C LYS A 78 -4.56 -7.24 -3.38
N TYR A 79 -5.19 -6.93 -2.24
CA TYR A 79 -4.61 -7.21 -0.93
C TYR A 79 -4.40 -8.69 -0.65
N ARG A 80 -5.42 -9.51 -0.90
CA ARG A 80 -5.34 -10.96 -0.73
C ARG A 80 -4.25 -11.55 -1.62
N MET A 81 -4.12 -11.06 -2.85
CA MET A 81 -3.05 -11.47 -3.77
C MET A 81 -1.66 -11.11 -3.22
N MET A 82 -1.46 -9.88 -2.75
CA MET A 82 -0.19 -9.46 -2.13
C MET A 82 0.16 -10.32 -0.90
N LYS A 83 -0.82 -10.64 -0.03
CA LYS A 83 -0.61 -11.51 1.12
C LYS A 83 -0.21 -12.94 0.71
N LYS A 84 -0.92 -13.52 -0.25
CA LYS A 84 -0.57 -14.85 -0.78
C LYS A 84 0.84 -14.87 -1.35
N PHE A 85 1.19 -13.87 -2.16
CA PHE A 85 2.52 -13.73 -2.74
C PHE A 85 3.61 -13.59 -1.66
N MET A 86 3.36 -12.79 -0.62
CA MET A 86 4.24 -12.65 0.54
C MET A 86 4.48 -13.99 1.24
N TYR A 87 3.44 -14.78 1.50
CA TYR A 87 3.58 -16.10 2.12
C TYR A 87 4.38 -17.08 1.26
N ILE A 88 4.13 -17.09 -0.06
CA ILE A 88 4.86 -17.94 -1.01
C ILE A 88 6.35 -17.57 -1.04
N LEU A 89 6.69 -16.28 -1.13
CA LEU A 89 8.08 -15.84 -1.09
C LEU A 89 8.74 -16.12 0.27
N GLY A 90 7.99 -15.93 1.36
CA GLY A 90 8.42 -16.18 2.72
C GLY A 90 8.70 -17.66 3.03
N THR A 91 8.22 -18.59 2.21
CA THR A 91 8.58 -20.01 2.28
C THR A 91 9.68 -20.38 1.29
N ILE A 92 9.57 -19.96 0.03
CA ILE A 92 10.52 -20.34 -1.02
C ILE A 92 11.92 -19.78 -0.75
N ALA A 93 12.05 -18.50 -0.39
CA ALA A 93 13.36 -17.88 -0.24
C ALA A 93 14.19 -18.50 0.90
N PRO A 94 13.64 -18.73 2.11
CA PRO A 94 14.36 -19.45 3.16
C PRO A 94 14.69 -20.90 2.79
N THR A 95 13.79 -21.63 2.11
CA THR A 95 14.08 -22.99 1.66
C THR A 95 15.28 -23.03 0.71
N LEU A 96 15.36 -22.11 -0.26
CA LEU A 96 16.51 -21.99 -1.16
C LEU A 96 17.81 -21.69 -0.40
N LEU A 97 17.76 -20.83 0.62
CA LEU A 97 18.92 -20.52 1.47
C LEU A 97 19.38 -21.74 2.28
N ILE A 98 18.45 -22.50 2.87
CA ILE A 98 18.77 -23.71 3.65
C ILE A 98 19.39 -24.76 2.73
N VAL A 99 18.78 -25.04 1.58
CA VAL A 99 19.32 -26.00 0.60
C VAL A 99 20.69 -25.53 0.11
N GLY A 100 20.83 -24.26 -0.27
CA GLY A 100 22.09 -23.68 -0.69
C GLY A 100 23.19 -23.78 0.37
N ALA A 101 22.86 -23.56 1.65
CA ALA A 101 23.79 -23.72 2.76
C ALA A 101 24.25 -25.17 2.93
N VAL A 102 23.33 -26.14 2.87
CA VAL A 102 23.65 -27.58 2.93
C VAL A 102 24.56 -27.98 1.77
N LEU A 103 24.28 -27.51 0.55
CA LEU A 103 25.15 -27.77 -0.60
C LEU A 103 26.54 -27.18 -0.41
N LYS A 104 26.63 -25.98 0.18
CA LYS A 104 27.92 -25.33 0.45
C LYS A 104 28.75 -26.13 1.46
N MET A 105 28.10 -26.63 2.52
CA MET A 105 28.75 -27.48 3.52
C MET A 105 29.24 -28.80 2.93
N ASN A 106 28.48 -29.41 2.02
CA ASN A 106 28.86 -30.65 1.35
C ASN A 106 29.76 -30.46 0.12
N HIS A 107 30.13 -29.20 -0.19
CA HIS A 107 30.93 -28.81 -1.36
C HIS A 107 30.31 -29.22 -2.70
N TRP A 108 28.99 -29.35 -2.74
CA TRP A 108 28.26 -29.70 -3.95
C TRP A 108 28.12 -28.48 -4.88
N PRO A 109 28.13 -28.69 -6.21
CA PRO A 109 27.98 -27.62 -7.18
C PRO A 109 26.61 -26.94 -7.05
N GLY A 110 26.54 -25.65 -7.40
CA GLY A 110 25.28 -24.88 -7.41
C GLY A 110 24.92 -24.18 -6.09
N ALA A 111 25.67 -24.40 -5.00
CA ALA A 111 25.44 -23.78 -3.71
C ALA A 111 25.43 -22.23 -3.77
N SER A 112 26.39 -21.64 -4.48
CA SER A 112 26.51 -20.19 -4.65
C SER A 112 25.28 -19.58 -5.35
N VAL A 113 24.79 -20.24 -6.39
CA VAL A 113 23.63 -19.77 -7.17
C VAL A 113 22.38 -19.78 -6.30
N LEU A 114 22.15 -20.87 -5.56
CA LEU A 114 20.99 -21.01 -4.67
C LEU A 114 21.01 -19.99 -3.53
N ILE A 115 22.17 -19.75 -2.92
CA ILE A 115 22.32 -18.77 -1.85
C ILE A 115 22.08 -17.35 -2.39
N THR A 116 22.72 -16.97 -3.50
CA THR A 116 22.53 -15.64 -4.09
C THR A 116 21.08 -15.41 -4.52
N LEU A 117 20.45 -16.39 -5.16
CA LEU A 117 19.05 -16.29 -5.58
C LEU A 117 18.11 -16.21 -4.37
N GLY A 118 18.31 -17.06 -3.36
CA GLY A 118 17.53 -17.04 -2.12
C GLY A 118 17.65 -15.70 -1.39
N THR A 119 18.87 -15.15 -1.27
CA THR A 119 19.10 -13.84 -0.67
C THR A 119 18.44 -12.73 -1.49
N PHE A 120 18.54 -12.78 -2.82
CA PHE A 120 17.91 -11.79 -3.68
C PHE A 120 16.37 -11.80 -3.53
N LEU A 121 15.75 -12.98 -3.58
CA LEU A 121 14.31 -13.10 -3.37
C LEU A 121 13.89 -12.58 -1.99
N LEU A 122 14.68 -12.85 -0.96
CA LEU A 122 14.39 -12.40 0.41
C LEU A 122 14.56 -10.87 0.56
N ALA A 123 15.68 -10.34 0.09
CA ALA A 123 16.05 -8.94 0.29
C ALA A 123 15.33 -7.98 -0.67
N ALA A 124 15.31 -8.29 -1.97
CA ALA A 124 14.79 -7.37 -2.99
C ALA A 124 13.28 -7.51 -3.21
N ILE A 125 12.69 -8.69 -2.93
CA ILE A 125 11.28 -8.94 -3.23
C ILE A 125 10.45 -9.11 -1.97
N TYR A 126 10.82 -10.03 -1.08
CA TYR A 126 10.04 -10.32 0.13
C TYR A 126 9.98 -9.13 1.09
N LEU A 127 11.11 -8.47 1.39
CA LEU A 127 11.13 -7.33 2.32
C LEU A 127 10.21 -6.16 1.88
N PRO A 128 10.26 -5.65 0.63
CA PRO A 128 9.33 -4.62 0.18
C PRO A 128 7.86 -5.04 0.23
N VAL A 129 7.56 -6.28 -0.18
CA VAL A 129 6.20 -6.83 -0.13
C VAL A 129 5.71 -6.92 1.31
N PHE A 130 6.56 -7.40 2.24
CA PHE A 130 6.28 -7.48 3.66
C PHE A 130 6.00 -6.10 4.26
N ALA A 131 6.80 -5.08 3.91
CA ALA A 131 6.59 -3.71 4.37
C ALA A 131 5.26 -3.13 3.87
N MET A 132 4.93 -3.31 2.59
CA MET A 132 3.65 -2.87 2.01
C MET A 132 2.44 -3.53 2.69
N VAL A 133 2.50 -4.86 2.88
CA VAL A 133 1.43 -5.61 3.56
C VAL A 133 1.29 -5.16 5.01
N SER A 134 2.41 -5.01 5.72
CA SER A 134 2.44 -4.58 7.13
C SER A 134 1.92 -3.16 7.34
N ILE A 135 2.29 -2.21 6.48
CA ILE A 135 1.73 -0.84 6.49
C ILE A 135 0.21 -0.89 6.36
N ARG A 136 -0.29 -1.74 5.46
CA ARG A 136 -1.71 -1.88 5.20
C ARG A 136 -2.46 -2.59 6.34
N ASP A 137 -1.86 -3.61 6.94
CA ASP A 137 -2.39 -4.28 8.14
C ASP A 137 -2.47 -3.33 9.33
N THR A 138 -1.44 -2.50 9.56
CA THR A 138 -1.42 -1.51 10.64
C THR A 138 -2.49 -0.43 10.42
N ARG A 139 -2.67 0.04 9.18
CA ARG A 139 -3.75 0.98 8.82
C ARG A 139 -5.14 0.37 9.03
N LYS A 140 -5.33 -0.92 8.69
CA LYS A 140 -6.60 -1.63 8.92
C LYS A 140 -6.93 -1.77 10.41
N LYS A 141 -5.92 -1.89 11.27
CA LYS A 141 -6.08 -1.94 12.74
C LYS A 141 -6.31 -0.55 13.38
N GLY A 142 -6.45 0.51 12.58
CA GLY A 142 -6.68 1.87 13.08
C GLY A 142 -5.46 2.50 13.79
N LYS A 143 -4.27 1.88 13.69
CA LYS A 143 -3.05 2.40 14.30
C LYS A 143 -2.36 3.39 13.36
N LYS A 144 -1.74 4.43 13.93
CA LYS A 144 -0.89 5.36 13.17
C LYS A 144 0.29 4.60 12.58
N VAL A 145 0.50 4.75 11.27
CA VAL A 145 1.57 4.07 10.56
C VAL A 145 2.78 5.01 10.46
N ASN A 146 3.90 4.61 11.05
CA ASN A 146 5.18 5.29 10.88
C ASN A 146 5.83 4.84 9.57
N LYS A 147 5.40 5.41 8.43
CA LYS A 147 5.96 5.12 7.11
C LYS A 147 7.51 5.17 7.03
N PRO A 148 8.22 6.17 7.60
CA PRO A 148 9.68 6.21 7.52
C PRO A 148 10.34 5.01 8.21
N LEU A 149 9.76 4.51 9.30
CA LEU A 149 10.29 3.34 10.00
C LEU A 149 10.32 2.09 9.11
N TYR A 150 9.25 1.86 8.33
CA TYR A 150 9.20 0.74 7.38
C TYR A 150 10.22 0.90 6.25
N ILE A 151 10.43 2.12 5.75
CA ILE A 151 11.40 2.40 4.68
C ILE A 151 12.82 2.16 5.19
N ILE A 152 13.17 2.71 6.36
CA ILE A 152 14.47 2.49 7.01
C ILE A 152 14.66 0.99 7.26
N GLY A 153 13.66 0.30 7.82
CA GLY A 153 13.74 -1.14 8.05
C GLY A 153 13.98 -1.97 6.79
N VAL A 154 13.37 -1.60 5.65
CA VAL A 154 13.63 -2.27 4.37
C VAL A 154 15.05 -2.02 3.89
N ILE A 155 15.54 -0.77 3.96
CA ILE A 155 16.90 -0.41 3.55
C ILE A 155 17.92 -1.14 4.41
N THR A 156 17.77 -1.04 5.73
CA THR A 156 18.68 -1.68 6.68
C THR A 156 18.67 -3.20 6.54
N GLY A 157 17.48 -3.81 6.38
CA GLY A 157 17.35 -5.24 6.12
C GLY A 157 18.01 -5.67 4.80
N PHE A 158 17.92 -4.86 3.75
CA PHE A 158 18.58 -5.12 2.48
C PHE A 158 20.11 -5.08 2.61
N ILE A 159 20.65 -4.06 3.28
CA ILE A 159 22.09 -3.93 3.52
C ILE A 159 22.60 -5.09 4.40
N PHE A 160 21.85 -5.46 5.43
CA PHE A 160 22.20 -6.57 6.32
C PHE A 160 22.25 -7.92 5.57
N LEU A 161 21.22 -8.24 4.79
CA LEU A 161 21.16 -9.49 4.02
C LEU A 161 22.23 -9.56 2.93
N THR A 162 22.53 -8.45 2.26
CA THR A 162 23.63 -8.39 1.28
C THR A 162 25.00 -8.51 1.95
N GLY A 163 25.19 -7.92 3.14
CA GLY A 163 26.40 -8.10 3.95
C GLY A 163 26.63 -9.56 4.35
N ILE A 164 25.58 -10.28 4.78
CA ILE A 164 25.65 -11.72 5.06
C ILE A 164 26.06 -12.51 3.82
N LEU A 165 25.43 -12.23 2.68
CA LEU A 165 25.75 -12.88 1.41
C LEU A 165 27.22 -12.69 1.02
N PHE A 166 27.73 -11.46 1.14
CA PHE A 166 29.12 -11.14 0.81
C PHE A 166 30.08 -11.90 1.73
N LYS A 167 29.75 -12.02 3.02
CA LYS A 167 30.55 -12.80 3.98
C LYS A 167 30.57 -14.28 3.62
N ILE A 168 29.42 -14.86 3.30
CA ILE A 168 29.32 -16.26 2.87
C ILE A 168 30.10 -16.48 1.57
N MET A 169 30.01 -15.54 0.62
CA MET A 169 30.63 -15.63 -0.70
C MET A 169 32.11 -15.21 -0.72
N HIS A 170 32.67 -14.79 0.42
CA HIS A 170 34.03 -14.26 0.54
C HIS A 170 34.31 -13.08 -0.41
N TRP A 171 33.26 -12.32 -0.72
CA TRP A 171 33.39 -11.14 -1.57
C TRP A 171 33.93 -9.94 -0.77
N PRO A 172 34.70 -9.05 -1.42
CA PRO A 172 35.29 -7.89 -0.75
C PRO A 172 34.19 -6.96 -0.21
N GLY A 173 34.43 -6.31 0.94
CA GLY A 173 33.51 -5.34 1.54
C GLY A 173 32.45 -5.90 2.49
N ALA A 174 32.41 -7.22 2.72
CA ALA A 174 31.43 -7.86 3.62
C ALA A 174 31.41 -7.26 5.04
N GLY A 175 32.59 -6.99 5.61
CA GLY A 175 32.70 -6.43 6.97
C GLY A 175 32.14 -5.00 7.07
N VAL A 176 32.37 -4.17 6.05
CA VAL A 176 31.91 -2.79 6.02
C VAL A 176 30.38 -2.74 5.90
N ALA A 177 29.79 -3.57 5.04
CA ALA A 177 28.34 -3.64 4.87
C ALA A 177 27.60 -4.04 6.16
N LEU A 178 28.14 -5.02 6.90
CA LEU A 178 27.54 -5.47 8.17
C LEU A 178 27.60 -4.39 9.25
N LEU A 179 28.74 -3.71 9.41
CA LEU A 179 28.89 -2.62 10.37
C LEU A 179 27.93 -1.46 10.10
N VAL A 180 27.76 -1.06 8.82
CA VAL A 180 26.82 0.00 8.43
C VAL A 180 25.38 -0.40 8.75
N SER A 181 25.00 -1.66 8.50
CA SER A 181 23.65 -2.14 8.82
C SER A 181 23.34 -2.18 10.33
N GLU A 182 24.32 -2.54 11.15
CA GLU A 182 24.17 -2.61 12.61
C GLU A 182 24.02 -1.21 13.21
N LEU A 183 24.74 -0.23 12.67
CA LEU A 183 24.66 1.17 13.09
C LEU A 183 23.32 1.84 12.69
N LEU A 184 22.72 1.41 11.58
CA LEU A 184 21.39 1.85 11.14
C LEU A 184 20.23 1.19 11.91
N LEU A 185 20.49 0.11 12.66
CA LEU A 185 19.50 -0.58 13.48
C LEU A 185 19.33 0.04 14.88
N VAL A 186 20.37 0.73 15.37
CA VAL A 186 20.42 1.39 16.69
C VAL A 186 19.88 2.81 16.60
#